data_AF-A0A918TPA5-F1
#
_entry.id   AF-A0A918TPA5-F1
#
_cell.length_a   1.000
_cell.length_b   1.000
_cell.length_c   1.000
_cell.angle_alpha   90.00
_cell.angle_beta   90.00
_cell.angle_gamma   90.00
#
_symmetry.space_group_name_H-M   'P 1'
#
loop_
_entity.id
_entity.type
_entity.pdbx_description
1 polymer ?
#
loop_
_entity_poly.entity_id
_entity_poly.type
_entity_poly.pdbx_seq_one_letter_code
_entity_poly.pdbx_strand_id
1 'polypeptide(L)'
;MLIPLNDAIWARLYGPNGVQDVTVDLAAFAQEWDQTRAAALFWEKLHHQGDLYPVTYAALPWLYQMLSAQNPPETEALLFLSHTLHCAFGQRPKADASGTADFPGLSSAIADHQHPWIPDDQRLTAADRPKLRELAAWLNTQAMAIGDQCLTATPHSDARTAAYLCLGWLAPRSAPHVSEALELWIEGEAWDDIQAALPTDRTDGPIAAKLAEHLAEPHKELADFLRRLAARKA
;
A
#
# COMPACT_ATOMS: atom_id res chain seq x y z
N MET A 1 -14.28 -5.43 -5.69
CA MET A 1 -14.38 -5.45 -7.17
C MET A 1 -13.25 -6.31 -7.67
N LEU A 2 -13.48 -7.19 -8.64
CA LEU A 2 -12.44 -7.96 -9.33
C LEU A 2 -12.65 -7.74 -10.84
N ILE A 3 -11.67 -7.16 -11.52
CA ILE A 3 -11.73 -7.02 -12.98
C ILE A 3 -11.43 -8.40 -13.57
N PRO A 4 -12.31 -8.98 -14.42
CA PRO A 4 -12.03 -10.25 -15.09
C PRO A 4 -10.69 -10.21 -15.83
N LEU A 5 -9.88 -11.27 -15.74
CA LEU A 5 -8.55 -11.31 -16.36
C LEU A 5 -8.59 -11.23 -17.90
N ASN A 6 -9.74 -11.51 -18.52
CA ASN A 6 -9.97 -11.37 -19.96
C ASN A 6 -10.58 -10.01 -20.36
N ASP A 7 -10.72 -9.07 -19.42
CA ASP A 7 -11.26 -7.75 -19.71
C ASP A 7 -10.26 -6.90 -20.52
N ALA A 8 -10.74 -6.24 -21.57
CA ALA A 8 -9.90 -5.44 -22.47
C ALA A 8 -9.21 -4.24 -21.79
N ILE A 9 -9.60 -3.84 -20.58
CA ILE A 9 -8.93 -2.76 -19.84
C ILE A 9 -7.49 -3.14 -19.47
N TRP A 10 -7.16 -4.42 -19.28
CA TRP A 10 -5.80 -4.84 -18.91
C TRP A 10 -4.75 -4.45 -19.96
N ALA A 11 -5.14 -4.38 -21.23
CA ALA A 11 -4.28 -3.86 -22.31
C ALA A 11 -4.09 -2.33 -22.29
N ARG A 12 -4.66 -1.63 -21.31
CA ARG A 12 -4.56 -0.18 -21.12
C ARG A 12 -4.07 0.23 -19.73
N LEU A 13 -4.00 -0.72 -18.79
CA LEU A 13 -3.48 -0.48 -17.44
C LEU A 13 -1.96 -0.54 -17.48
N TYR A 14 -1.33 0.62 -17.43
CA TYR A 14 0.13 0.74 -17.46
C TYR A 14 0.73 0.61 -16.06
N GLY A 15 2.00 0.19 -16.02
CA GLY A 15 2.89 0.20 -14.87
C GLY A 15 4.17 1.02 -15.14
N PRO A 16 5.27 0.78 -14.39
CA PRO A 16 6.51 1.56 -14.51
C PRO A 16 7.18 1.42 -15.88
N ASN A 17 6.96 0.29 -16.56
CA ASN A 17 7.57 -0.05 -17.84
C ASN A 17 6.55 -0.08 -18.99
N GLY A 18 5.47 0.71 -18.92
CA GLY A 18 4.40 0.70 -19.92
C GLY A 18 3.29 -0.30 -19.62
N VAL A 19 2.50 -0.65 -20.64
CA VAL A 19 1.50 -1.71 -20.52
C VAL A 19 2.19 -3.06 -20.62
N GLN A 20 2.03 -3.87 -19.58
CA GLN A 20 2.56 -5.23 -19.50
C GLN A 20 1.41 -6.20 -19.20
N ASP A 21 1.49 -7.42 -19.73
CA ASP A 21 0.51 -8.44 -19.41
C ASP A 21 0.78 -9.03 -18.01
N VAL A 22 0.13 -8.45 -17.00
CA VAL A 22 0.13 -8.96 -15.63
C VAL A 22 -0.91 -10.05 -15.41
N THR A 23 -1.86 -10.22 -16.35
CA THR A 23 -2.99 -11.14 -16.18
C THR A 23 -2.54 -12.59 -16.18
N VAL A 24 -1.47 -12.90 -16.93
CA VAL A 24 -0.83 -14.22 -16.96
C VAL A 24 -0.19 -14.58 -15.61
N ASP A 25 0.36 -13.59 -14.90
CA ASP A 25 0.91 -13.79 -13.55
C ASP A 25 -0.22 -14.00 -12.54
N LEU A 26 -1.25 -13.14 -12.55
CA LEU A 26 -2.41 -13.26 -11.68
C LEU A 26 -3.16 -14.59 -11.88
N ALA A 27 -3.32 -15.04 -13.13
CA ALA A 27 -3.95 -16.31 -13.44
C ALA A 27 -3.16 -17.51 -12.91
N ALA A 28 -1.81 -17.44 -12.99
CA ALA A 28 -0.95 -18.48 -12.45
C ALA A 28 -1.01 -18.54 -10.93
N PHE A 29 -0.96 -17.40 -10.24
CA PHE A 29 -1.06 -17.34 -8.78
C PHE A 29 -2.39 -17.83 -8.25
N ALA A 30 -3.48 -17.70 -9.02
CA ALA A 30 -4.77 -18.26 -8.65
C ALA A 30 -4.78 -19.80 -8.67
N GLN A 31 -3.83 -20.45 -9.35
CA GLN A 31 -3.67 -21.90 -9.38
C GLN A 31 -2.62 -22.35 -8.35
N GLU A 32 -1.46 -21.72 -8.36
CA GLU A 32 -0.33 -22.04 -7.51
C GLU A 32 0.50 -20.79 -7.22
N TRP A 33 0.77 -20.53 -5.95
CA TRP A 33 1.56 -19.39 -5.54
C TRP A 33 3.05 -19.65 -5.74
N ASP A 34 3.71 -18.83 -6.54
CA ASP A 34 5.17 -18.84 -6.73
C ASP A 34 5.76 -17.54 -6.19
N GLN A 35 6.53 -17.65 -5.11
CA GLN A 35 7.12 -16.50 -4.42
C GLN A 35 8.11 -15.71 -5.29
N THR A 36 8.92 -16.39 -6.11
CA THR A 36 9.92 -15.72 -6.97
C THR A 36 9.22 -14.90 -8.04
N ARG A 37 8.20 -15.49 -8.65
CA ARG A 37 7.38 -14.81 -9.64
C ARG A 37 6.54 -13.69 -9.02
N ALA A 38 6.06 -13.86 -7.79
CA ALA A 38 5.32 -12.84 -7.05
C ALA A 38 6.18 -11.61 -6.77
N ALA A 39 7.42 -11.80 -6.28
CA ALA A 39 8.37 -10.72 -6.06
C ALA A 39 8.65 -9.92 -7.35
N ALA A 40 8.83 -10.60 -8.48
CA ALA A 40 9.01 -9.94 -9.78
C ALA A 40 7.75 -9.15 -10.20
N LEU A 41 6.55 -9.71 -10.03
CA LEU A 41 5.32 -8.96 -10.30
C LEU A 41 5.23 -7.70 -9.45
N PHE A 42 5.44 -7.82 -8.14
CA PHE A 42 5.29 -6.73 -7.17
C PHE A 42 6.25 -5.58 -7.44
N TRP A 43 7.54 -5.89 -7.57
CA TRP A 43 8.60 -4.88 -7.53
C TRP A 43 9.11 -4.45 -8.90
N GLU A 44 8.72 -5.13 -9.99
CA GLU A 44 9.13 -4.77 -11.35
C GLU A 44 7.97 -4.31 -12.25
N LYS A 45 6.75 -4.81 -12.01
CA LYS A 45 5.58 -4.56 -12.88
C LYS A 45 4.48 -3.75 -12.22
N LEU A 46 4.27 -3.90 -10.92
CA LEU A 46 3.19 -3.22 -10.20
C LEU A 46 3.65 -1.97 -9.43
N HIS A 47 4.94 -1.80 -9.18
CA HIS A 47 5.44 -0.68 -8.39
C HIS A 47 6.89 -0.36 -8.76
N HIS A 48 7.28 0.91 -8.63
CA HIS A 48 8.67 1.34 -8.75
C HIS A 48 8.93 2.60 -7.92
N GLN A 49 9.95 2.58 -7.04
CA GLN A 49 10.43 3.76 -6.27
C GLN A 49 9.34 4.59 -5.54
N GLY A 50 8.29 3.95 -5.04
CA GLY A 50 7.19 4.62 -4.32
C GLY A 50 6.00 5.00 -5.21
N ASP A 51 6.15 4.92 -6.54
CA ASP A 51 5.08 5.20 -7.49
C ASP A 51 4.14 4.00 -7.61
N LEU A 52 2.84 4.31 -7.57
CA LEU A 52 1.75 3.40 -7.88
C LEU A 52 1.16 3.75 -9.24
N TYR A 53 0.52 2.77 -9.86
CA TYR A 53 0.01 2.87 -11.23
C TYR A 53 -1.38 2.24 -11.34
N PRO A 54 -2.17 2.53 -12.39
CA PRO A 54 -3.50 1.93 -12.54
C PRO A 54 -3.47 0.38 -12.50
N VAL A 55 -2.42 -0.24 -13.04
CA VAL A 55 -2.25 -1.70 -13.00
C VAL A 55 -2.05 -2.23 -11.57
N THR A 56 -1.39 -1.47 -10.69
CA THR A 56 -1.25 -1.79 -9.27
C THR A 56 -2.62 -1.97 -8.64
N TYR A 57 -3.47 -0.94 -8.79
CA TYR A 57 -4.80 -0.92 -8.19
C TYR A 57 -5.72 -2.01 -8.76
N ALA A 58 -5.58 -2.34 -10.04
CA ALA A 58 -6.34 -3.43 -10.65
C ALA A 58 -5.89 -4.83 -10.17
N ALA A 59 -4.61 -4.99 -9.86
CA ALA A 59 -4.06 -6.25 -9.34
C ALA A 59 -4.38 -6.47 -7.84
N LEU A 60 -4.47 -5.40 -7.04
CA LEU A 60 -4.69 -5.49 -5.60
C LEU A 60 -5.88 -6.38 -5.18
N PRO A 61 -7.08 -6.27 -5.77
CA PRO A 61 -8.20 -7.14 -5.38
C PRO A 61 -7.93 -8.62 -5.61
N TRP A 62 -7.23 -8.96 -6.70
CA TRP A 62 -6.83 -10.33 -7.00
C TRP A 62 -5.83 -10.84 -5.97
N LEU A 63 -4.78 -10.06 -5.69
CA LEU A 63 -3.75 -10.41 -4.70
C LEU A 63 -4.35 -10.58 -3.31
N TYR A 64 -5.18 -9.64 -2.87
CA TYR A 64 -5.84 -9.71 -1.57
C TYR A 64 -6.74 -10.94 -1.44
N GLN A 65 -7.52 -11.26 -2.48
CA GLN A 65 -8.37 -12.45 -2.49
C GLN A 65 -7.56 -13.74 -2.35
N MET A 66 -6.46 -13.86 -3.09
CA MET A 66 -5.58 -15.03 -3.05
C MET A 66 -4.91 -15.18 -1.67
N LEU A 67 -4.41 -14.09 -1.09
CA LEU A 67 -3.77 -14.10 0.23
C LEU A 67 -4.75 -14.40 1.36
N SER A 68 -5.99 -13.93 1.25
CA SER A 68 -7.04 -14.20 2.23
C SER A 68 -7.41 -15.68 2.30
N ALA A 69 -7.10 -16.46 1.26
CA ALA A 69 -7.33 -17.90 1.21
C ALA A 69 -6.15 -18.71 1.77
N GLN A 70 -4.99 -18.09 2.01
CA GLN A 70 -3.79 -18.76 2.53
C GLN A 70 -3.77 -18.75 4.06
N ASN A 71 -3.17 -19.80 4.65
CA ASN A 71 -2.94 -19.87 6.09
C ASN A 71 -1.65 -20.67 6.40
N PRO A 72 -0.53 -20.01 6.76
CA PRO A 72 -0.39 -18.56 6.90
C PRO A 72 -0.35 -17.83 5.55
N PRO A 73 -0.70 -16.54 5.50
CA PRO A 73 -0.48 -15.72 4.31
C PRO A 73 1.00 -15.47 4.04
N GLU A 74 1.36 -15.38 2.76
CA GLU A 74 2.74 -15.13 2.31
C GLU A 74 3.25 -13.74 2.71
N THR A 75 4.36 -13.70 3.45
CA THR A 75 4.91 -12.47 4.05
C THR A 75 5.28 -11.41 3.01
N GLU A 76 5.91 -11.81 1.91
CA GLU A 76 6.32 -10.88 0.83
C GLU A 76 5.12 -10.14 0.23
N ALA A 77 4.01 -10.85 0.08
CA ALA A 77 2.80 -10.28 -0.48
C ALA A 77 2.11 -9.33 0.50
N LEU A 78 2.15 -9.64 1.80
CA LEU A 78 1.69 -8.73 2.84
C LEU A 78 2.56 -7.48 2.94
N LEU A 79 3.88 -7.61 2.78
CA LEU A 79 4.79 -6.46 2.67
C LEU A 79 4.43 -5.57 1.48
N PHE A 80 4.16 -6.17 0.32
CA PHE A 80 3.70 -5.43 -0.86
C PHE A 80 2.35 -4.74 -0.63
N LEU A 81 1.36 -5.41 0.00
CA LEU A 81 0.08 -4.79 0.36
C LEU A 81 0.27 -3.63 1.35
N SER A 82 1.08 -3.85 2.38
CA SER A 82 1.39 -2.83 3.39
C SER A 82 2.03 -1.60 2.77
N HIS A 83 3.05 -1.81 1.94
CA HIS A 83 3.73 -0.77 1.18
C HIS A 83 2.77 -0.03 0.23
N THR A 84 1.90 -0.77 -0.47
CA THR A 84 0.91 -0.15 -1.37
C THR A 84 -0.07 0.73 -0.61
N LEU A 85 -0.54 0.31 0.58
CA LEU A 85 -1.36 1.17 1.43
C LEU A 85 -0.58 2.40 1.91
N HIS A 86 0.66 2.20 2.32
CA HIS A 86 1.52 3.30 2.75
C HIS A 86 1.72 4.34 1.64
N CYS A 87 2.03 3.92 0.40
CA CYS A 87 2.14 4.84 -0.73
C CYS A 87 0.81 5.47 -1.14
N ALA A 88 -0.29 4.71 -1.13
CA ALA A 88 -1.60 5.22 -1.55
C ALA A 88 -2.16 6.27 -0.58
N PHE A 89 -1.94 6.09 0.73
CA PHE A 89 -2.47 6.97 1.77
C PHE A 89 -1.41 7.91 2.38
N GLY A 90 -0.13 7.73 2.05
CA GLY A 90 0.97 8.64 2.36
C GLY A 90 0.78 9.99 1.69
N GLN A 91 1.33 11.06 2.27
CA GLN A 91 0.97 12.45 1.94
C GLN A 91 1.12 12.81 0.43
N ARG A 92 0.03 12.70 -0.33
CA ARG A 92 -0.66 13.68 -1.21
C ARG A 92 -1.60 12.92 -2.18
N PRO A 93 -2.86 13.34 -2.31
CA PRO A 93 -3.17 14.41 -3.28
C PRO A 93 -3.97 15.57 -2.67
N LYS A 94 -3.78 16.77 -3.23
CA LYS A 94 -4.77 17.85 -3.09
C LYS A 94 -6.09 17.32 -3.63
N ALA A 95 -7.06 17.10 -2.75
CA ALA A 95 -8.45 16.99 -3.20
C ALA A 95 -8.75 18.23 -4.03
N ASP A 96 -9.09 18.03 -5.30
CA ASP A 96 -9.80 19.08 -6.00
C ASP A 96 -11.16 19.29 -5.30
N ALA A 97 -11.78 20.44 -5.54
CA ALA A 97 -13.07 20.80 -4.95
C ALA A 97 -14.23 19.83 -5.35
N SER A 98 -13.96 18.74 -6.08
CA SER A 98 -14.95 17.76 -6.54
C SER A 98 -15.09 16.54 -5.61
N GLY A 99 -14.18 16.34 -4.65
CA GLY A 99 -14.35 15.35 -3.58
C GLY A 99 -14.25 13.89 -3.99
N THR A 100 -13.67 13.57 -5.16
CA THR A 100 -13.38 12.19 -5.57
C THR A 100 -11.90 11.89 -5.32
N ALA A 101 -11.58 11.25 -4.19
CA ALA A 101 -10.20 10.92 -3.84
C ALA A 101 -9.57 10.02 -4.91
N ASP A 102 -8.53 10.52 -5.56
CA ASP A 102 -7.80 9.85 -6.62
C ASP A 102 -6.41 9.53 -6.07
N PHE A 103 -6.23 8.31 -5.56
CA PHE A 103 -4.95 7.86 -5.00
C PHE A 103 -3.79 8.12 -5.99
N PRO A 104 -2.53 8.29 -5.52
CA PRO A 104 -1.38 8.45 -6.40
C PRO A 104 -1.34 7.41 -7.53
N GLY A 105 -1.40 7.84 -8.79
CA GLY A 105 -1.42 6.92 -9.93
C GLY A 105 -2.79 6.31 -10.29
N LEU A 106 -3.87 6.63 -9.57
CA LEU A 106 -5.24 6.26 -9.90
C LEU A 106 -6.15 7.50 -9.94
N SER A 107 -6.08 8.23 -11.05
CA SER A 107 -6.92 9.40 -11.28
C SER A 107 -8.25 9.04 -11.93
N SER A 108 -9.31 9.70 -11.48
CA SER A 108 -10.61 9.69 -12.14
C SER A 108 -10.60 10.58 -13.38
N ALA A 109 -9.62 11.49 -13.52
CA ALA A 109 -9.40 12.30 -14.70
C ALA A 109 -8.53 11.55 -15.72
N ILE A 110 -9.15 11.11 -16.82
CA ILE A 110 -8.47 10.36 -17.90
C ILE A 110 -7.28 11.11 -18.50
N ALA A 111 -7.27 12.45 -18.46
CA ALA A 111 -6.16 13.27 -18.93
C ALA A 111 -4.84 12.94 -18.19
N ASP A 112 -4.91 12.61 -16.91
CA ASP A 112 -3.74 12.28 -16.08
C ASP A 112 -3.11 10.93 -16.46
N HIS A 113 -3.82 10.15 -17.28
CA HIS A 113 -3.37 8.87 -17.81
C HIS A 113 -2.95 8.94 -19.29
N GLN A 114 -3.03 10.11 -19.93
CA GLN A 114 -2.63 10.32 -21.33
C GLN A 114 -1.12 10.58 -21.45
N HIS A 115 -0.30 9.66 -20.99
CA HIS A 115 1.14 9.82 -21.04
C HIS A 115 1.66 9.69 -22.50
N PRO A 116 2.57 10.57 -22.95
CA PRO A 116 3.06 10.57 -24.33
C PRO A 116 3.87 9.32 -24.67
N TRP A 117 4.44 8.65 -23.66
CA TRP A 117 5.20 7.41 -23.82
C TRP A 117 4.31 6.16 -23.90
N ILE A 118 3.01 6.27 -23.64
CA ILE A 118 2.03 5.18 -23.86
C ILE A 118 1.50 5.30 -25.30
N PRO A 119 1.53 4.22 -26.10
CA PRO A 119 0.90 4.19 -27.42
C PRO A 119 -0.59 4.58 -27.37
N ASP A 120 -1.07 5.33 -28.37
CA ASP A 120 -2.44 5.88 -28.38
C ASP A 120 -3.53 4.81 -28.22
N ASP A 121 -3.33 3.62 -28.80
CA ASP A 121 -4.23 2.47 -28.74
C ASP A 121 -4.23 1.76 -27.37
N GLN A 122 -3.23 2.03 -26.54
CA GLN A 122 -3.06 1.50 -25.18
C GLN A 122 -3.42 2.52 -24.10
N ARG A 123 -3.77 3.76 -24.45
CA ARG A 123 -4.15 4.77 -23.44
C ARG A 123 -5.53 4.50 -22.88
N LEU A 124 -5.66 4.68 -21.56
CA LEU A 124 -6.96 4.69 -20.88
C LEU A 124 -7.89 5.72 -21.54
N THR A 125 -9.18 5.39 -21.64
CA THR A 125 -10.16 6.21 -22.34
C THR A 125 -11.27 6.66 -21.40
N ALA A 126 -12.14 7.57 -21.86
CA ALA A 126 -13.33 7.96 -21.10
C ALA A 126 -14.23 6.77 -20.69
N ALA A 127 -14.23 5.69 -21.48
CA ALA A 127 -15.00 4.49 -21.18
C ALA A 127 -14.43 3.67 -20.00
N ASP A 128 -13.15 3.87 -19.65
CA ASP A 128 -12.48 3.14 -18.56
C ASP A 128 -12.72 3.80 -17.18
N ARG A 129 -13.16 5.06 -17.17
CA ARG A 129 -13.36 5.87 -15.95
C ARG A 129 -14.22 5.18 -14.88
N PRO A 130 -15.35 4.50 -15.19
CA PRO A 130 -16.14 3.81 -14.18
C PRO A 130 -15.32 2.75 -13.43
N LYS A 131 -14.49 1.98 -14.13
CA LYS A 131 -13.63 0.95 -13.51
C LYS A 131 -12.57 1.56 -12.60
N LEU A 132 -11.93 2.66 -13.02
CA LEU A 132 -10.95 3.36 -12.18
C LEU A 132 -11.58 3.85 -10.86
N ARG A 133 -12.81 4.38 -10.93
CA ARG A 133 -13.57 4.78 -9.73
C ARG A 133 -13.95 3.60 -8.85
N GLU A 134 -14.33 2.47 -9.44
CA GLU A 134 -14.64 1.26 -8.67
C GLU A 134 -13.40 0.68 -7.98
N LEU A 135 -12.22 0.76 -8.61
CA LEU A 135 -10.94 0.39 -7.98
C LEU A 135 -10.62 1.30 -6.78
N ALA A 136 -10.78 2.62 -6.94
CA ALA A 136 -10.57 3.57 -5.85
C ALA A 136 -11.55 3.33 -4.69
N ALA A 137 -12.85 3.15 -5.01
CA ALA A 137 -13.87 2.85 -4.02
C ALA A 137 -13.59 1.53 -3.29
N TRP A 138 -13.13 0.51 -4.02
CA TRP A 138 -12.72 -0.77 -3.43
C TRP A 138 -11.56 -0.59 -2.46
N LEU A 139 -10.49 0.11 -2.85
CA LEU A 139 -9.34 0.32 -1.97
C LEU A 139 -9.76 1.08 -0.71
N ASN A 140 -10.53 2.16 -0.85
CA ASN A 140 -11.03 2.93 0.28
C ASN A 140 -11.88 2.07 1.24
N THR A 141 -12.63 1.10 0.71
CA THR A 141 -13.44 0.17 1.53
C THR A 141 -12.60 -0.90 2.21
N GLN A 142 -11.54 -1.40 1.55
CA GLN A 142 -10.76 -2.55 2.03
C GLN A 142 -9.50 -2.17 2.82
N ALA A 143 -9.02 -0.93 2.72
CA ALA A 143 -7.72 -0.53 3.29
C ALA A 143 -7.57 -0.86 4.78
N MET A 144 -8.62 -0.63 5.59
CA MET A 144 -8.61 -0.97 7.02
C MET A 144 -8.45 -2.48 7.25
N ALA A 145 -9.18 -3.31 6.50
CA ALA A 145 -9.13 -4.77 6.63
C ALA A 145 -7.77 -5.33 6.18
N ILE A 146 -7.24 -4.82 5.06
CA ILE A 146 -5.89 -5.17 4.57
C ILE A 146 -4.84 -4.80 5.63
N GLY A 147 -4.92 -3.58 6.19
CA GLY A 147 -4.01 -3.13 7.24
C GLY A 147 -4.08 -3.99 8.50
N ASP A 148 -5.28 -4.39 8.93
CA ASP A 148 -5.47 -5.30 10.08
C ASP A 148 -4.89 -6.70 9.81
N GLN A 149 -4.99 -7.21 8.58
CA GLN A 149 -4.33 -8.46 8.19
C GLN A 149 -2.80 -8.34 8.21
N CYS A 150 -2.24 -7.22 7.72
CA CYS A 150 -0.80 -6.96 7.79
C CYS A 150 -0.30 -6.93 9.24
N LEU A 151 -1.02 -6.22 10.13
CA LEU A 151 -0.66 -6.14 11.55
C LEU A 151 -0.74 -7.51 12.25
N THR A 152 -1.79 -8.28 11.98
CA THR A 152 -1.98 -9.62 12.55
C THR A 152 -0.89 -10.61 12.11
N ALA A 153 -0.35 -10.42 10.91
CA ALA A 153 0.68 -11.27 10.33
C ALA A 153 2.12 -10.83 10.68
N THR A 154 2.30 -9.92 11.64
CA THR A 154 3.63 -9.47 12.08
C THR A 154 4.46 -10.64 12.63
N PRO A 155 5.63 -10.94 12.05
CA PRO A 155 6.41 -12.13 12.43
C PRO A 155 7.20 -11.87 13.71
N HIS A 156 7.00 -12.69 14.76
CA HIS A 156 7.64 -12.48 16.07
C HIS A 156 9.18 -12.37 16.05
N SER A 157 9.85 -12.98 15.06
CA SER A 157 11.32 -13.05 15.01
C SER A 157 11.98 -11.86 14.31
N ASP A 158 11.22 -10.99 13.64
CA ASP A 158 11.78 -9.93 12.80
C ASP A 158 11.03 -8.61 13.03
N ALA A 159 11.59 -7.77 13.90
CA ALA A 159 11.03 -6.47 14.23
C ALA A 159 11.02 -5.50 13.03
N ARG A 160 11.94 -5.64 12.07
CA ARG A 160 11.98 -4.78 10.89
C ARG A 160 10.86 -5.12 9.92
N THR A 161 10.66 -6.40 9.64
CA THR A 161 9.51 -6.87 8.85
C THR A 161 8.20 -6.50 9.54
N ALA A 162 8.10 -6.65 10.86
CA ALA A 162 6.92 -6.22 11.62
C ALA A 162 6.65 -4.71 11.46
N ALA A 163 7.68 -3.86 11.56
CA ALA A 163 7.56 -2.43 11.36
C ALA A 163 7.05 -2.07 9.95
N TYR A 164 7.58 -2.71 8.89
CA TYR A 164 7.07 -2.50 7.52
C TYR A 164 5.60 -2.91 7.37
N LEU A 165 5.15 -3.99 8.02
CA LEU A 165 3.74 -4.39 8.02
C LEU A 165 2.84 -3.40 8.79
N CYS A 166 3.37 -2.74 9.82
CA CYS A 166 2.64 -1.71 10.55
C CYS A 166 2.39 -0.45 9.71
N LEU A 167 3.24 -0.12 8.72
CA LEU A 167 3.03 1.06 7.86
C LEU A 167 1.69 0.99 7.13
N GLY A 168 1.31 -0.16 6.58
CA GLY A 168 0.02 -0.36 5.93
C GLY A 168 -1.17 -0.32 6.90
N TRP A 169 -0.97 -0.66 8.17
CA TRP A 169 -1.98 -0.47 9.21
C TRP A 169 -2.17 1.00 9.58
N LEU A 170 -1.08 1.77 9.64
CA LEU A 170 -1.08 3.20 9.96
C LEU A 170 -1.69 4.06 8.84
N ALA A 171 -1.44 3.69 7.58
CA ALA A 171 -1.80 4.49 6.41
C ALA A 171 -3.30 4.88 6.34
N PRO A 172 -4.27 3.94 6.39
CA PRO A 172 -5.69 4.29 6.34
C PRO A 172 -6.22 4.95 7.63
N ARG A 173 -5.39 5.05 8.67
CA ARG A 173 -5.74 5.66 9.97
C ARG A 173 -5.25 7.11 10.09
N SER A 174 -4.69 7.68 9.03
CA SER A 174 -4.21 9.06 8.98
C SER A 174 -3.23 9.38 10.13
N ALA A 175 -2.25 8.49 10.33
CA ALA A 175 -1.19 8.64 11.33
C ALA A 175 0.18 8.97 10.71
N PRO A 176 0.30 10.06 9.93
CA PRO A 176 1.47 10.31 9.08
C PRO A 176 2.76 10.48 9.88
N HIS A 177 2.73 11.09 11.07
CA HIS A 177 3.93 11.29 11.86
C HIS A 177 4.37 10.00 12.55
N VAL A 178 3.43 9.10 12.85
CA VAL A 178 3.78 7.75 13.33
C VAL A 178 4.40 6.94 12.20
N SER A 179 3.88 7.03 10.98
CA SER A 179 4.47 6.39 9.81
C SER A 179 5.89 6.89 9.55
N GLU A 180 6.09 8.22 9.49
CA GLU A 180 7.40 8.84 9.28
C GLU A 180 8.40 8.44 10.37
N ALA A 181 7.98 8.47 11.64
CA ALA A 181 8.82 8.03 12.74
C ALA A 181 9.24 6.56 12.60
N LEU A 182 8.30 5.73 12.15
CA LEU A 182 8.53 4.30 11.98
C LEU A 182 9.46 4.01 10.80
N GLU A 183 9.35 4.76 9.70
CA GLU A 183 10.29 4.69 8.56
C GLU A 183 11.71 5.03 9.01
N LEU A 184 11.91 6.14 9.73
CA LEU A 184 13.21 6.51 10.27
C LEU A 184 13.75 5.46 11.25
N TRP A 185 12.87 4.86 12.08
CA TRP A 185 13.26 3.75 12.97
C TRP A 185 13.71 2.51 12.17
N ILE A 186 13.01 2.17 11.09
CA ILE A 186 13.38 1.06 10.19
C ILE A 186 14.74 1.31 9.52
N GLU A 187 15.06 2.57 9.20
CA GLU A 187 16.34 3.00 8.66
C GLU A 187 17.48 2.97 9.68
N GLY A 188 17.14 2.81 10.97
CA GLY A 188 18.11 2.74 12.08
C GLY A 188 18.52 4.11 12.61
N GLU A 189 17.73 5.15 12.33
CA GLU A 189 17.99 6.50 12.82
C GLU A 189 17.92 6.57 14.35
N ALA A 190 18.75 7.43 14.93
CA ALA A 190 18.77 7.61 16.37
C ALA A 190 17.51 8.34 16.83
N TRP A 191 17.07 8.05 18.06
CA TRP A 191 15.86 8.64 18.62
C TRP A 191 15.85 10.19 18.58
N ASP A 192 16.98 10.83 18.86
CA ASP A 192 17.05 12.30 18.88
C ASP A 192 16.84 12.88 17.46
N ASP A 193 17.31 12.20 16.43
CA ASP A 193 17.12 12.58 15.02
C ASP A 193 15.66 12.36 14.58
N ILE A 194 15.09 11.20 14.95
CA ILE A 194 13.65 10.92 14.73
C ILE A 194 12.79 11.99 15.40
N GLN A 195 13.11 12.37 16.64
CA GLN A 195 12.34 13.42 17.32
C GLN A 195 12.45 14.77 16.63
N ALA A 196 13.64 15.12 16.15
CA ALA A 196 13.90 16.39 15.48
C ALA A 196 13.16 16.50 14.14
N ALA A 197 12.96 15.39 13.43
CA ALA A 197 12.22 15.35 12.17
C ALA A 197 10.72 15.60 12.35
N LEU A 198 10.14 15.17 13.47
CA LEU A 198 8.69 15.21 13.68
C LEU A 198 8.19 16.52 14.29
N PRO A 199 7.04 17.03 13.84
CA PRO A 199 6.43 18.24 14.40
C PRO A 199 6.06 18.05 15.87
N THR A 200 6.07 19.15 16.62
CA THR A 200 5.68 19.13 18.03
C THR A 200 4.17 18.93 18.18
N ASP A 201 3.34 19.56 17.36
CA ASP A 201 1.87 19.60 17.47
C ASP A 201 1.11 18.37 16.92
N ARG A 202 1.77 17.21 16.86
CA ARG A 202 1.18 15.98 16.34
C ARG A 202 0.01 15.45 17.17
N THR A 203 -0.99 14.91 16.48
CA THR A 203 -2.26 14.44 17.07
C THR A 203 -2.43 12.91 17.03
N ASP A 204 -1.50 12.19 16.40
CA ASP A 204 -1.53 10.74 16.16
C ASP A 204 -0.88 9.90 17.26
N GLY A 205 -0.50 10.51 18.39
CA GLY A 205 0.01 9.82 19.58
C GLY A 205 -0.87 8.66 20.10
N PRO A 206 -2.20 8.79 20.17
CA PRO A 206 -3.08 7.69 20.55
C PRO A 206 -2.99 6.46 19.61
N ILE A 207 -2.73 6.69 18.32
CA ILE A 207 -2.58 5.61 17.34
C ILE A 207 -1.27 4.85 17.59
N ALA A 208 -0.17 5.56 17.88
CA ALA A 208 1.10 4.94 18.27
C ALA A 208 0.95 4.09 19.55
N ALA A 209 0.22 4.60 20.56
CA ALA A 209 -0.03 3.84 21.79
C ALA A 209 -0.79 2.53 21.52
N LYS A 210 -1.85 2.59 20.71
CA LYS A 210 -2.63 1.42 20.31
C LYS A 210 -1.79 0.39 19.54
N LEU A 211 -0.93 0.85 18.64
CA LEU A 211 -0.03 -0.02 17.91
C LEU A 211 0.98 -0.71 18.84
N ALA A 212 1.53 0.02 19.81
CA ALA A 212 2.44 -0.53 20.82
C ALA A 212 1.80 -1.61 21.71
N GLU A 213 0.50 -1.46 22.04
CA GLU A 213 -0.25 -2.47 22.78
C GLU A 213 -0.40 -3.78 21.99
N HIS A 214 -0.57 -3.69 20.68
CA HIS A 214 -0.67 -4.87 19.82
C HIS A 214 0.67 -5.61 19.70
N LEU A 215 1.77 -4.86 19.58
CA LEU A 215 3.11 -5.41 19.34
C LEU A 215 3.79 -5.94 20.62
N ALA A 216 3.39 -5.44 21.79
CA ALA A 216 3.80 -5.82 23.15
C ALA A 216 5.07 -6.71 23.29
N GLU A 217 4.93 -7.90 23.87
CA GLU A 217 6.06 -8.81 24.11
C GLU A 217 6.70 -9.38 22.83
N PRO A 218 5.96 -9.72 21.76
CA PRO A 218 6.56 -10.20 20.52
C PRO A 218 7.60 -9.24 19.92
N HIS A 219 7.41 -7.94 20.10
CA HIS A 219 8.26 -6.89 19.53
C HIS A 219 8.56 -5.80 20.55
N LYS A 220 9.14 -6.18 21.69
CA LYS A 220 9.38 -5.28 22.82
C LYS A 220 10.06 -3.96 22.43
N GLU A 221 11.12 -4.03 21.63
CA GLU A 221 11.88 -2.83 21.21
C GLU A 221 11.01 -1.86 20.39
N LEU A 222 10.31 -2.38 19.38
CA LEU A 222 9.41 -1.59 18.54
C LEU A 222 8.22 -1.05 19.36
N ALA A 223 7.66 -1.85 20.26
CA ALA A 223 6.60 -1.41 21.15
C ALA A 223 7.06 -0.30 22.12
N ASP A 224 8.28 -0.40 22.67
CA ASP A 224 8.86 0.64 23.52
C ASP A 224 9.13 1.94 22.76
N PHE A 225 9.63 1.84 21.52
CA PHE A 225 9.75 2.98 20.61
C PHE A 225 8.41 3.69 20.41
N LEU A 226 7.36 2.94 20.07
CA LEU A 226 6.02 3.49 19.85
C LEU A 226 5.39 4.08 21.12
N ARG A 227 5.63 3.50 22.30
CA ARG A 227 5.20 4.09 23.59
C ARG A 227 5.91 5.42 23.85
N ARG A 228 7.23 5.46 23.62
CA ARG A 228 8.03 6.68 23.77
C ARG A 228 7.54 7.75 22.81
N LEU A 229 7.23 7.36 21.57
CA LEU A 229 6.64 8.21 20.56
C LEU A 229 5.28 8.75 21.04
N ALA A 230 4.38 7.89 21.52
CA ALA A 230 3.05 8.27 22.00
C ALA A 230 3.06 9.21 23.22
N ALA A 231 4.05 9.07 24.10
CA ALA A 231 4.18 9.87 25.32
C ALA A 231 4.72 11.30 25.06
N ARG A 232 5.20 11.59 23.84
CA ARG A 232 5.63 12.94 23.46
C ARG A 232 4.40 13.85 23.48
N LYS A 233 4.39 14.80 24.41
CA LYS A 233 3.37 15.85 24.47
C LYS A 233 3.53 16.78 23.26
N ALA A 234 2.38 17.19 22.73
CA ALA A 234 2.30 18.29 21.80
C ALA A 234 2.71 19.62 22.44
#